data_AF-A0A562CGV9-F1
#
_entry.id   AF-A0A562CGV9-F1
#
_cell.length_a   1.000
_cell.length_b   1.000
_cell.length_c   1.000
_cell.angle_alpha   90.00
_cell.angle_beta   90.00
_cell.angle_gamma   90.00
#
_symmetry.space_group_name_H-M   'P 1'
#
loop_
_entity.id
_entity.type
_entity.pdbx_description
1 polymer ?
#
loop_
_entity_poly.entity_id
_entity_poly.type
_entity_poly.pdbx_seq_one_letter_code
_entity_poly.pdbx_strand_id
1 'polypeptide(L)' 'MGFLDNAKDKLTDAVDKHGDKIGDGLDKAADVASKKTGGKFDDKIDTGVEKAKDALDSLDGKNDDIR' A
#
# COMPACT_ATOMS: atom_id res chain seq x y z
N MET A 1 11.51 21.25 8.58
CA MET A 1 10.41 20.33 8.24
C MET A 1 10.41 20.13 6.74
N GLY A 2 10.84 18.95 6.31
CA GLY A 2 11.03 18.64 4.89
C GLY A 2 9.71 18.33 4.18
N PHE A 3 9.73 18.44 2.86
CA PHE A 3 8.62 18.01 2.00
C PHE A 3 8.20 16.55 2.24
N LEU A 4 9.14 15.70 2.64
CA LEU A 4 8.91 14.28 2.96
C LEU A 4 8.01 14.08 4.19
N ASP A 5 8.17 14.89 5.25
CA ASP A 5 7.28 14.83 6.43
C ASP A 5 5.84 15.17 6.05
N ASN A 6 5.65 16.26 5.31
CA ASN A 6 4.32 16.67 4.86
C ASN A 6 3.67 15.65 3.92
N ALA A 7 4.46 15.01 3.06
CA ALA A 7 3.97 13.95 2.19
C ALA A 7 3.58 12.70 2.99
N LYS A 8 4.37 12.36 4.02
CA LYS A 8 4.08 11.24 4.93
C LYS A 8 2.82 11.50 5.74
N ASP A 9 2.68 12.66 6.38
CA ASP A 9 1.49 13.03 7.16
C ASP A 9 0.22 13.00 6.30
N LYS A 10 0.28 13.56 5.08
CA LYS A 10 -0.87 13.52 4.16
C LYS A 10 -1.19 12.11 3.67
N LEU A 11 -0.17 11.27 3.49
CA LEU A 11 -0.36 9.88 3.09
C LEU A 11 -1.00 9.10 4.24
N THR A 12 -0.46 9.21 5.46
CA THR A 12 -1.02 8.58 6.66
C THR A 12 -2.45 9.05 6.88
N ASP A 13 -2.74 10.35 6.86
CA ASP A 13 -4.11 10.86 7.06
C ASP A 13 -5.09 10.41 5.95
N ALA A 14 -4.60 10.19 4.72
CA ALA A 14 -5.37 9.60 3.63
C ALA A 14 -5.56 8.08 3.78
N VAL A 15 -4.59 7.37 4.34
CA VAL A 15 -4.72 5.94 4.68
C VAL A 15 -5.69 5.78 5.85
N ASP A 16 -5.56 6.55 6.93
CA ASP A 16 -6.50 6.53 8.06
C ASP A 16 -7.95 6.84 7.63
N LYS A 17 -8.14 7.80 6.72
CA LYS A 17 -9.49 8.19 6.25
C LYS A 17 -10.04 7.34 5.09
N HIS A 18 -9.17 6.67 4.33
CA HIS A 18 -9.52 5.95 3.10
C HIS A 18 -8.78 4.61 2.93
N GLY A 19 -8.38 3.95 4.01
CA GLY A 19 -7.62 2.70 3.99
C GLY A 19 -8.33 1.60 3.20
N ASP A 20 -9.66 1.50 3.35
CA ASP A 20 -10.50 0.61 2.54
C ASP A 20 -10.36 0.87 1.04
N LYS A 21 -10.27 2.14 0.63
CA LYS A 21 -10.12 2.55 -0.78
C LYS A 21 -8.73 2.26 -1.32
N ILE A 22 -7.71 2.31 -0.46
CA ILE A 22 -6.33 1.96 -0.84
C ILE A 22 -6.21 0.45 -1.00
N GLY A 23 -6.79 -0.35 -0.09
CA GLY A 23 -6.94 -1.79 -0.24
C GLY A 23 -7.63 -2.16 -1.55
N ASP A 24 -8.82 -1.59 -1.80
CA ASP A 24 -9.58 -1.78 -3.05
C ASP A 24 -8.78 -1.35 -4.30
N GLY A 25 -8.00 -0.26 -4.19
CA GLY A 25 -7.16 0.24 -5.28
C GLY A 25 -5.99 -0.68 -5.57
N LEU A 26 -5.39 -1.26 -4.54
CA LEU A 26 -4.29 -2.22 -4.63
C LEU A 26 -4.77 -3.53 -5.25
N ASP A 27 -5.89 -4.07 -4.77
CA ASP A 27 -6.52 -5.28 -5.31
C ASP A 27 -6.95 -5.08 -6.79
N LYS A 28 -7.50 -3.91 -7.15
CA LYS A 28 -7.78 -3.59 -8.57
C LYS A 28 -6.52 -3.47 -9.41
N ALA A 29 -5.47 -2.84 -8.89
CA ALA A 29 -4.21 -2.72 -9.62
C ALA A 29 -3.59 -4.11 -9.85
N ALA A 30 -3.71 -5.00 -8.86
CA ALA A 30 -3.31 -6.38 -8.95
C ALA A 30 -4.06 -7.11 -10.07
N ASP A 31 -5.39 -7.04 -10.06
CA ASP A 31 -6.28 -7.69 -11.02
C ASP A 31 -6.05 -7.17 -12.45
N VAL A 32 -5.85 -5.86 -12.61
CA VAL A 32 -5.51 -5.24 -13.91
C VAL A 32 -4.13 -5.68 -14.39
N ALA A 33 -3.13 -5.72 -13.52
CA ALA A 33 -1.79 -6.19 -13.87
C ALA A 33 -1.79 -7.67 -14.23
N SER A 34 -2.52 -8.50 -13.49
CA SER A 34 -2.73 -9.92 -13.75
C SER A 34 -3.38 -10.13 -15.11
N LYS A 35 -4.53 -9.48 -15.37
CA LYS A 35 -5.23 -9.53 -16.67
C LYS A 35 -4.34 -9.07 -17.82
N LYS A 36 -3.60 -7.97 -17.66
CA LYS A 36 -2.69 -7.44 -18.69
C LYS A 36 -1.51 -8.38 -18.95
N THR A 37 -1.09 -9.15 -17.95
CA THR A 37 -0.02 -10.13 -18.07
C THR A 37 -0.51 -11.54 -18.40
N GLY A 38 -1.84 -11.72 -18.54
CA GLY A 38 -2.49 -13.00 -18.79
C GLY A 38 -2.27 -14.01 -17.66
N GLY A 39 -2.11 -13.52 -16.43
CA GLY A 39 -1.83 -14.29 -15.23
C GLY A 39 -0.42 -14.87 -15.12
N LYS A 40 0.50 -14.48 -16.01
CA LYS A 40 1.90 -14.96 -15.96
C LYS A 40 2.71 -14.41 -14.79
N PHE A 41 2.25 -13.32 -14.19
CA PHE A 41 2.94 -12.66 -13.08
C PHE A 41 2.04 -12.50 -11.85
N ASP A 42 0.92 -13.23 -11.75
CA ASP A 42 0.04 -13.20 -10.57
C ASP A 42 0.83 -13.38 -9.28
N ASP A 43 1.67 -14.43 -9.18
CA ASP A 43 2.51 -14.65 -7.98
C ASP A 43 3.35 -13.43 -7.60
N LYS A 44 3.92 -12.71 -8.58
CA LYS A 44 4.75 -11.52 -8.32
C LYS A 44 3.89 -10.31 -7.96
N ILE A 45 2.71 -10.20 -8.54
CA ILE A 45 1.76 -9.14 -8.29
C ILE A 45 1.18 -9.31 -6.89
N ASP A 46 0.70 -10.51 -6.53
CA ASP A 46 0.24 -10.84 -5.17
C ASP A 46 1.35 -10.60 -4.15
N THR A 47 2.57 -11.11 -4.39
CA THR A 47 3.71 -10.85 -3.50
C THR A 47 4.00 -9.35 -3.38
N GLY A 48 3.83 -8.57 -4.45
CA GLY A 48 4.02 -7.12 -4.46
C GLY A 48 2.92 -6.38 -3.70
N VAL A 49 1.68 -6.84 -3.82
CA VAL A 49 0.49 -6.32 -3.15
C VAL A 49 0.55 -6.64 -1.66
N GLU A 50 0.91 -7.86 -1.26
CA GLU A 50 1.14 -8.23 0.14
C GLU A 50 2.22 -7.36 0.77
N LYS A 51 3.38 -7.20 0.10
CA LYS A 51 4.45 -6.32 0.61
C LYS A 51 4.03 -4.86 0.69
N ALA A 52 3.21 -4.39 -0.24
CA ALA A 52 2.68 -3.04 -0.21
C ALA A 52 1.64 -2.87 0.91
N LYS A 53 0.77 -3.87 1.16
CA LYS A 53 -0.14 -3.90 2.32
C LYS A 53 0.65 -3.92 3.63
N ASP A 54 1.70 -4.74 3.74
CA ASP A 54 2.57 -4.83 4.91
C ASP A 54 3.33 -3.51 5.17
N ALA A 55 3.86 -2.88 4.12
CA ALA A 55 4.49 -1.57 4.22
C ALA A 55 3.48 -0.47 4.57
N LEU A 56 2.27 -0.53 4.03
CA LEU A 56 1.20 0.41 4.34
C LEU A 56 0.72 0.24 5.78
N ASP A 57 0.56 -0.99 6.26
CA ASP A 57 0.25 -1.32 7.65
C ASP A 57 1.35 -0.84 8.60
N SER A 58 2.62 -0.98 8.20
CA SER A 58 3.77 -0.42 8.92
C SER A 58 3.78 1.12 8.93
N LEU A 59 3.25 1.77 7.89
CA LEU A 59 3.10 3.23 7.78
C LEU A 59 1.87 3.78 8.52
N ASP A 60 0.80 3.00 8.58
CA ASP A 60 -0.50 3.32 9.20
C ASP A 60 -0.50 3.02 10.71
N GLY A 61 0.29 2.04 11.15
CA GLY A 61 0.33 1.67 12.56
C GLY A 61 1.53 0.82 12.95
N LYS A 62 2.67 1.48 13.19
CA LYS A 62 3.60 1.28 14.33
C LYS A 62 4.97 1.89 14.01
N ASN A 63 5.05 3.21 14.11
CA ASN A 63 6.27 3.86 14.55
C ASN A 63 6.17 4.16 16.05
N ASP A 64 5.84 3.15 16.84
CA ASP A 64 5.78 3.22 18.30
C ASP A 64 6.27 1.88 18.87
N ASP A 65 7.57 1.61 18.68
CA ASP A 65 8.40 0.75 19.54
C ASP A 65 9.84 0.75 19.01
N ILE A 66 10.47 1.93 19.07
CA ILE A 66 11.91 2.02 19.27
C ILE A 66 12.17 1.79 20.77
N ARG A 67 12.44 0.55 21.17
CA ARG A 67 13.10 0.22 22.43
C ARG A 67 14.13 -0.89 22.26
#